data_AF-A0A7X8NAY5-F1
#
_entry.id   AF-A0A7X8NAY5-F1
#
_cell.length_a   1.000
_cell.length_b   1.000
_cell.length_c   1.000
_cell.angle_alpha   90.00
_cell.angle_beta   90.00
_cell.angle_gamma   90.00
#
_symmetry.space_group_name_H-M   'P 1'
#
loop_
_entity.id
_entity.type
_entity.pdbx_description
1 polymer ?
#
loop_
_entity_poly.entity_id
_entity_poly.type
_entity_poly.pdbx_seq_one_letter_code
_entity_poly.pdbx_strand_id
1 'polypeptide(L)'
;GKNANEISSSFYQNGYYELRCKHEEIRYVDSNLITKNKEIAERWKVFMSKSNGAAGLLTDNNEVSILGKPYIAKPMSACTDSLIPIGNFETEFEATALASYIKTKFLRFMVGILKTSQNILQNVYQFVPLQDFTPESDINWSSSIEDIDKQLYEKYNLSKEEIEFIDKMIKPM
;
A
#
# COMPACT_ATOMS: atom_id res chain seq x y z
N GLY A 1 16.48 -8.79 -4.68
CA GLY A 1 15.66 -9.65 -5.56
C GLY A 1 16.16 -11.06 -5.72
N LYS A 2 17.29 -11.29 -6.40
CA LYS A 2 17.71 -12.65 -6.82
C LYS A 2 18.40 -13.49 -5.74
N ASN A 3 19.18 -12.86 -4.86
CA ASN A 3 19.96 -13.57 -3.85
C ASN A 3 19.31 -13.52 -2.45
N ALA A 4 18.03 -13.14 -2.36
CA ALA A 4 17.36 -12.94 -1.07
C ALA A 4 17.47 -14.20 -0.19
N ASN A 5 17.30 -15.39 -0.77
CA ASN A 5 17.40 -16.66 -0.04
C ASN A 5 18.84 -16.98 0.43
N GLU A 6 19.85 -16.52 -0.30
CA GLU A 6 21.27 -16.78 0.02
C GLU A 6 21.77 -15.85 1.13
N ILE A 7 21.27 -14.61 1.17
CA ILE A 7 21.75 -13.57 2.09
C ILE A 7 20.85 -13.34 3.31
N SER A 8 19.76 -14.10 3.43
CA SER A 8 18.80 -13.96 4.54
C SER A 8 18.43 -15.33 5.12
N SER A 9 18.00 -15.31 6.37
CA SER A 9 17.65 -16.49 7.17
C SER A 9 16.15 -16.57 7.40
N SER A 10 15.59 -17.77 7.53
CA SER A 10 14.21 -17.97 7.99
C SER A 10 14.06 -17.77 9.51
N PHE A 11 15.18 -17.72 10.25
CA PHE A 11 15.23 -17.48 11.69
C PHE A 11 15.77 -16.09 11.99
N TYR A 12 15.15 -15.41 12.95
CA TYR A 12 15.59 -14.12 13.45
C TYR A 12 16.94 -14.23 14.14
N GLN A 13 17.79 -13.22 13.93
CA GLN A 13 19.06 -13.02 14.63
C GLN A 13 19.08 -11.57 15.16
N ASN A 14 19.75 -11.35 16.28
CA ASN A 14 19.73 -10.03 16.92
C ASN A 14 20.26 -8.93 15.98
N GLY A 15 19.50 -7.85 15.81
CA GLY A 15 19.85 -6.74 14.92
C GLY A 15 19.53 -6.97 13.44
N TYR A 16 18.94 -8.10 13.07
CA TYR A 16 18.53 -8.36 11.70
C TYR A 16 17.18 -7.71 11.39
N TYR A 17 17.01 -7.31 10.14
CA TYR A 17 15.83 -6.63 9.65
C TYR A 17 14.85 -7.68 9.14
N GLU A 18 13.56 -7.48 9.39
CA GLU A 18 12.52 -8.28 8.76
C GLU A 18 12.54 -8.01 7.25
N LEU A 19 12.71 -9.05 6.44
CA LEU A 19 12.69 -8.98 4.99
C LEU A 19 11.43 -9.65 4.47
N ARG A 20 10.49 -8.86 3.95
CA ARG A 20 9.28 -9.38 3.31
C ARG A 20 9.53 -9.76 1.86
N CYS A 21 9.26 -11.01 1.54
CA CYS A 21 9.49 -11.62 0.24
C CYS A 21 8.17 -11.82 -0.52
N LYS A 22 8.27 -12.34 -1.75
CA LYS A 22 7.12 -12.81 -2.52
C LYS A 22 6.32 -13.86 -1.74
N HIS A 23 5.02 -13.97 -2.03
CA HIS A 23 4.10 -14.90 -1.35
C HIS A 23 4.05 -14.72 0.18
N GLU A 24 4.32 -13.50 0.67
CA GLU A 24 4.27 -13.16 2.09
C GLU A 24 5.29 -13.92 2.96
N GLU A 25 6.31 -14.54 2.36
CA GLU A 25 7.40 -15.16 3.11
C GLU A 25 8.17 -14.09 3.90
N ILE A 26 8.39 -14.36 5.18
CA ILE A 26 9.19 -13.51 6.06
C ILE A 26 10.57 -14.16 6.25
N ARG A 27 11.61 -13.39 5.97
CA ARG A 27 13.01 -13.74 6.21
C ARG A 27 13.67 -12.65 7.03
N TYR A 28 14.93 -12.84 7.40
CA TYR A 28 15.71 -11.91 8.21
C TYR A 28 17.07 -11.67 7.60
N VAL A 29 17.47 -10.40 7.46
CA VAL A 29 18.69 -10.00 6.77
C VAL A 29 19.52 -9.04 7.63
N ASP A 30 20.84 -9.16 7.54
CA ASP A 30 21.74 -8.23 8.22
C ASP A 30 21.52 -6.79 7.72
N SER A 31 21.43 -5.84 8.66
CA SER A 31 21.27 -4.41 8.40
C SER A 31 22.30 -3.83 7.40
N ASN A 32 23.52 -4.37 7.38
CA ASN A 32 24.60 -3.93 6.49
C ASN A 32 24.31 -4.23 5.02
N LEU A 33 23.40 -5.17 4.74
CA LEU A 33 22.97 -5.50 3.39
C LEU A 33 21.85 -4.57 2.88
N ILE A 34 21.25 -3.76 3.77
CA ILE A 34 20.29 -2.72 3.40
C ILE A 34 21.05 -1.47 2.92
N THR A 35 21.35 -1.47 1.62
CA THR A 35 22.17 -0.43 0.97
C THR A 35 21.37 0.72 0.37
N LYS A 36 20.04 0.63 0.35
CA LYS A 36 19.13 1.64 -0.22
C LYS A 36 17.95 1.87 0.71
N ASN A 37 17.46 3.11 0.73
CA ASN A 37 16.30 3.53 1.51
C ASN A 37 16.38 3.11 2.98
N LYS A 38 17.56 3.27 3.59
CA LYS A 38 17.81 2.83 4.97
C LYS A 38 16.92 3.59 5.94
N GLU A 39 16.72 4.87 5.70
CA GLU A 39 15.78 5.73 6.42
C GLU A 39 14.36 5.16 6.41
N ILE A 40 13.86 4.70 5.26
CA ILE A 40 12.55 4.04 5.17
C ILE A 40 12.59 2.71 5.93
N ALA A 41 13.70 1.97 5.88
CA ALA A 41 13.84 0.71 6.60
C ALA A 41 13.71 0.87 8.13
N GLU A 42 14.13 2.02 8.69
CA GLU A 42 13.99 2.38 10.11
C GLU A 42 12.62 2.91 10.52
N ARG A 43 11.71 3.11 9.57
CA ARG A 43 10.45 3.82 9.80
C ARG A 43 9.24 2.92 9.60
N TRP A 44 8.09 3.35 10.09
CA TRP A 44 6.81 2.71 9.76
C TRP A 44 6.46 3.00 8.29
N LYS A 45 5.99 1.98 7.57
CA LYS A 45 5.60 2.09 6.16
C LYS A 45 4.57 1.03 5.79
N VAL A 46 4.10 1.07 4.56
CA VAL A 46 3.25 0.04 3.96
C VAL A 46 3.96 -0.60 2.78
N PHE A 47 4.02 -1.93 2.73
CA PHE A 47 4.45 -2.65 1.54
C PHE A 47 3.24 -2.97 0.65
N MET A 48 3.40 -2.74 -0.65
CA MET A 48 2.44 -3.10 -1.69
C MET A 48 3.09 -4.00 -2.74
N SER A 49 2.32 -4.93 -3.31
CA SER A 49 2.81 -5.73 -4.44
C SER A 49 3.08 -4.86 -5.67
N LYS A 50 4.24 -5.05 -6.31
CA LYS A 50 4.58 -4.39 -7.59
C LYS A 50 3.84 -4.95 -8.77
N SER A 51 3.20 -6.09 -8.62
CA SER A 51 2.37 -6.67 -9.67
C SER A 51 1.23 -7.48 -9.10
N ASN A 52 0.04 -7.33 -9.66
CA ASN A 52 -1.10 -8.16 -9.26
C ASN A 52 -2.07 -8.40 -10.41
N GLY A 53 -1.87 -9.53 -11.10
CA GLY A 53 -2.71 -10.03 -12.19
C GLY A 53 -4.20 -10.13 -11.82
N ALA A 54 -4.46 -10.66 -10.64
CA ALA A 54 -5.81 -10.99 -10.18
C ALA A 54 -6.60 -9.75 -9.70
N ALA A 55 -5.95 -8.60 -9.50
CA ALA A 55 -6.63 -7.39 -9.05
C ALA A 55 -7.46 -6.73 -10.17
N GLY A 56 -7.19 -7.04 -11.43
CA GLY A 56 -7.91 -6.51 -12.58
C GLY A 56 -7.54 -5.07 -12.96
N LEU A 57 -8.20 -4.58 -14.01
CA LEU A 57 -8.12 -3.24 -14.57
C LEU A 57 -9.53 -2.65 -14.67
N LEU A 58 -9.67 -1.33 -14.64
CA LEU A 58 -10.98 -0.69 -14.86
C LEU A 58 -11.60 -1.05 -16.23
N THR A 59 -10.78 -1.47 -17.19
CA THR A 59 -11.19 -1.89 -18.54
C THR A 59 -11.69 -3.34 -18.61
N ASP A 60 -11.63 -4.12 -17.53
CA ASP A 60 -12.00 -5.55 -17.54
C ASP A 60 -13.53 -5.77 -17.58
N ASN A 61 -14.32 -4.70 -17.74
CA ASN A 61 -15.79 -4.67 -17.83
C ASN A 61 -16.48 -5.44 -16.68
N ASN A 62 -15.83 -5.52 -15.54
CA ASN A 62 -16.31 -6.19 -14.32
C ASN A 62 -15.84 -5.39 -13.10
N GLU A 63 -16.41 -5.70 -11.94
CA GLU A 63 -15.93 -5.16 -10.66
C GLU A 63 -14.51 -5.68 -10.36
N VAL A 64 -13.60 -4.79 -9.98
CA VAL A 64 -12.16 -5.08 -9.82
C VAL A 64 -11.62 -4.58 -8.48
N SER A 65 -10.50 -5.16 -8.03
CA SER A 65 -9.82 -4.73 -6.80
C SER A 65 -8.79 -3.64 -7.06
N ILE A 66 -8.21 -3.56 -8.27
CA ILE A 66 -7.09 -2.69 -8.71
C ILE A 66 -5.77 -2.95 -8.00
N LEU A 67 -5.79 -2.97 -6.66
CA LEU A 67 -4.64 -3.24 -5.79
C LEU A 67 -4.87 -4.52 -4.98
N GLY A 68 -3.77 -5.11 -4.49
CA GLY A 68 -3.81 -6.17 -3.48
C GLY A 68 -3.91 -5.61 -2.05
N LYS A 69 -3.88 -6.49 -1.05
CA LYS A 69 -3.88 -6.10 0.35
C LYS A 69 -2.59 -5.36 0.73
N PRO A 70 -2.66 -4.22 1.45
CA PRO A 70 -1.50 -3.56 2.02
C PRO A 70 -0.94 -4.32 3.23
N TYR A 71 0.39 -4.32 3.37
CA TYR A 71 1.08 -4.87 4.54
C TYR A 71 1.73 -3.74 5.34
N ILE A 72 1.23 -3.50 6.55
CA ILE A 72 1.89 -2.58 7.48
C ILE A 72 3.23 -3.19 7.89
N ALA A 73 4.29 -2.38 7.84
CA ALA A 73 5.65 -2.79 8.11
C ALA A 73 6.30 -1.85 9.13
N LYS A 74 6.74 -2.45 10.24
CA LYS A 74 7.38 -1.79 11.38
C LYS A 74 8.79 -1.27 11.06
N PRO A 75 9.37 -0.40 11.90
CA PRO A 75 10.81 -0.12 11.92
C PRO A 75 11.66 -1.39 11.88
N MET A 76 12.86 -1.29 11.32
CA MET A 76 13.78 -2.41 11.07
C MET A 76 13.18 -3.48 10.13
N SER A 77 12.55 -3.03 9.04
CA SER A 77 12.01 -3.92 8.01
C SER A 77 12.24 -3.40 6.60
N ALA A 78 12.40 -4.34 5.66
CA ALA A 78 12.61 -4.10 4.24
C ALA A 78 11.80 -5.12 3.42
N CYS A 79 11.79 -4.93 2.10
CA CYS A 79 11.13 -5.86 1.19
C CYS A 79 12.01 -6.19 -0.01
N THR A 80 11.76 -7.33 -0.63
CA THR A 80 12.39 -7.68 -1.91
C THR A 80 11.73 -6.96 -3.09
N ASP A 81 12.32 -7.07 -4.28
CA ASP A 81 11.89 -6.33 -5.48
C ASP A 81 10.45 -6.63 -5.95
N SER A 82 9.79 -7.66 -5.41
CA SER A 82 8.37 -7.95 -5.67
C SER A 82 7.41 -6.97 -4.98
N LEU A 83 7.90 -6.17 -4.03
CA LEU A 83 7.10 -5.22 -3.25
C LEU A 83 7.70 -3.81 -3.32
N ILE A 84 6.86 -2.77 -3.23
CA ILE A 84 7.28 -1.37 -3.01
C ILE A 84 6.96 -0.95 -1.58
N PRO A 85 7.88 -0.24 -0.89
CA PRO A 85 7.54 0.53 0.30
C PRO A 85 6.84 1.83 -0.08
N ILE A 86 5.80 2.18 0.68
CA ILE A 86 5.05 3.44 0.59
C ILE A 86 4.97 4.04 1.99
N GLY A 87 5.31 5.32 2.12
CA GLY A 87 5.34 6.02 3.41
C GLY A 87 6.70 5.96 4.12
N ASN A 88 6.86 6.84 5.10
CA ASN A 88 8.07 7.02 5.90
C ASN A 88 7.70 7.67 7.23
N PHE A 89 7.01 6.93 8.08
CA PHE A 89 6.30 7.47 9.24
C PHE A 89 7.00 7.19 10.57
N GLU A 90 6.73 8.06 11.54
CA GLU A 90 7.21 7.91 12.92
C GLU A 90 6.36 6.91 13.70
N THR A 91 5.07 6.83 13.40
CA THR A 91 4.10 6.09 14.19
C THR A 91 3.43 4.96 13.42
N GLU A 92 3.00 3.94 14.16
CA GLU A 92 2.15 2.87 13.62
C GLU A 92 0.78 3.42 13.15
N PHE A 93 0.28 4.46 13.81
CA PHE A 93 -0.99 5.10 13.45
C PHE A 93 -0.96 5.62 12.02
N GLU A 94 0.06 6.39 11.64
CA GLU A 94 0.16 6.95 10.29
C GLU A 94 0.29 5.87 9.21
N ALA A 95 1.05 4.80 9.48
CA ALA A 95 1.14 3.66 8.55
C ALA A 95 -0.18 2.89 8.45
N THR A 96 -0.93 2.79 9.55
CA THR A 96 -2.27 2.19 9.58
C THR A 96 -3.27 3.06 8.82
N ALA A 97 -3.23 4.38 9.00
CA ALA A 97 -4.02 5.34 8.25
C ALA A 97 -3.75 5.26 6.74
N LEU A 98 -2.47 5.20 6.33
CA LEU A 98 -2.12 4.96 4.93
C LEU A 98 -2.65 3.61 4.44
N ALA A 99 -2.56 2.54 5.23
CA ALA A 99 -3.08 1.24 4.86
C ALA A 99 -4.61 1.25 4.70
N SER A 100 -5.33 2.00 5.54
CA SER A 100 -6.78 2.24 5.39
C SER A 100 -7.06 3.01 4.11
N TYR A 101 -6.30 4.08 3.83
CA TYR A 101 -6.45 4.86 2.60
C TYR A 101 -6.26 4.00 1.35
N ILE A 102 -5.26 3.13 1.32
CA ILE A 102 -5.00 2.20 0.20
C ILE A 102 -6.18 1.24 -0.04
N LYS A 103 -6.94 0.87 1.00
CA LYS A 103 -8.10 -0.02 0.87
C LYS A 103 -9.36 0.68 0.36
N THR A 104 -9.45 2.00 0.49
CA THR A 104 -10.61 2.77 0.01
C THR A 104 -10.84 2.53 -1.48
N LYS A 105 -12.11 2.54 -1.88
CA LYS A 105 -12.47 2.49 -3.30
C LYS A 105 -12.01 3.74 -4.01
N PHE A 106 -12.06 4.90 -3.33
CA PHE A 106 -11.55 6.17 -3.84
C PHE A 106 -10.10 6.06 -4.33
N LEU A 107 -9.15 5.69 -3.46
CA LEU A 107 -7.75 5.59 -3.85
C LEU A 107 -7.56 4.55 -4.95
N ARG A 108 -8.18 3.38 -4.81
CA ARG A 108 -8.04 2.29 -5.79
C ARG A 108 -8.60 2.68 -7.14
N PHE A 109 -9.66 3.48 -7.20
CA PHE A 109 -10.14 4.07 -8.45
C PHE A 109 -9.12 5.04 -9.05
N MET A 110 -8.57 5.96 -8.26
CA MET A 110 -7.55 6.91 -8.72
C MET A 110 -6.30 6.22 -9.29
N VAL A 111 -5.86 5.14 -8.64
CA VAL A 111 -4.79 4.27 -9.16
C VAL A 111 -5.21 3.56 -10.44
N GLY A 112 -6.46 3.09 -10.49
CA GLY A 112 -7.05 2.39 -11.63
C GLY A 112 -7.05 3.22 -12.92
N ILE A 113 -7.13 4.55 -12.82
CA ILE A 113 -7.09 5.46 -13.98
C ILE A 113 -5.76 5.30 -14.75
N LEU A 114 -4.64 5.15 -14.04
CA LEU A 114 -3.31 5.02 -14.66
C LEU A 114 -2.82 3.58 -14.77
N LYS A 115 -3.42 2.65 -14.02
CA LYS A 115 -3.07 1.23 -14.09
C LYS A 115 -3.60 0.61 -15.38
N THR A 116 -2.77 0.60 -16.43
CA THR A 116 -3.07 -0.02 -17.74
C THR A 116 -2.50 -1.43 -17.91
N SER A 117 -1.71 -1.90 -16.95
CA SER A 117 -1.08 -3.23 -16.98
C SER A 117 -1.07 -3.86 -15.58
N GLN A 118 -0.46 -5.04 -15.47
CA GLN A 118 -0.30 -5.71 -14.17
C GLN A 118 0.79 -5.10 -13.30
N ASN A 119 1.61 -4.20 -13.84
CA ASN A 119 2.66 -3.51 -13.09
C ASN A 119 2.09 -2.34 -12.28
N ILE A 120 2.42 -2.30 -11.00
CA ILE A 120 1.99 -1.32 -10.01
C ILE A 120 3.26 -0.63 -9.49
N LEU A 121 3.77 0.32 -10.29
CA LEU A 121 4.94 1.12 -9.96
C LEU A 121 4.53 2.53 -9.53
N GLN A 122 5.48 3.37 -9.13
CA GLN A 122 5.20 4.71 -8.61
C GLN A 122 4.31 5.57 -9.52
N ASN A 123 4.43 5.41 -10.84
CA ASN A 123 3.66 6.18 -11.82
C ASN A 123 2.14 5.94 -11.72
N VAL A 124 1.67 4.76 -11.29
CA VAL A 124 0.22 4.51 -11.20
C VAL A 124 -0.44 5.24 -10.03
N TYR A 125 0.35 5.78 -9.10
CA TYR A 125 -0.14 6.55 -7.95
C TYR A 125 -0.16 8.06 -8.22
N GLN A 126 0.23 8.53 -9.42
CA GLN A 126 0.41 9.95 -9.70
C GLN A 126 -0.85 10.80 -9.50
N PHE A 127 -2.05 10.22 -9.70
CA PHE A 127 -3.32 10.92 -9.47
C PHE A 127 -3.89 10.75 -8.06
N VAL A 128 -3.24 9.96 -7.19
CA VAL A 128 -3.69 9.77 -5.82
C VAL A 128 -3.35 11.02 -5.00
N PRO A 129 -4.33 11.75 -4.45
CA PRO A 129 -4.04 12.93 -3.65
C PRO A 129 -3.43 12.54 -2.30
N LEU A 130 -2.33 13.20 -1.93
CA LEU A 130 -1.68 13.00 -0.64
C LEU A 130 -2.59 13.49 0.50
N GLN A 131 -2.74 12.68 1.54
CA GLN A 131 -3.50 13.02 2.74
C GLN A 131 -2.58 13.33 3.90
N ASP A 132 -3.13 14.01 4.90
CA ASP A 132 -2.57 14.01 6.25
C ASP A 132 -2.96 12.69 6.95
N PHE A 133 -1.97 11.93 7.38
CA PHE A 133 -2.15 10.64 8.07
C PHE A 133 -1.96 10.76 9.59
N THR A 134 -1.75 11.97 10.11
CA THR A 134 -1.64 12.22 11.54
C THR A 134 -3.02 12.14 12.22
N PRO A 135 -3.07 12.03 13.57
CA PRO A 135 -4.34 12.09 14.31
C PRO A 135 -5.14 13.38 14.14
N GLU A 136 -4.50 14.47 13.69
CA GLU A 136 -5.12 15.79 13.48
C GLU A 136 -5.70 15.96 12.06
N SER A 137 -5.71 14.89 11.26
CA SER A 137 -6.26 14.87 9.91
C SER A 137 -7.74 15.26 9.88
N ASP A 138 -8.17 15.84 8.76
CA ASP A 138 -9.58 16.07 8.47
C ASP A 138 -10.35 14.76 8.19
N ILE A 139 -9.65 13.67 7.91
CA ILE A 139 -10.21 12.33 7.75
C ILE A 139 -10.02 11.55 9.06
N ASN A 140 -11.10 11.00 9.59
CA ASN A 140 -11.03 10.06 10.71
C ASN A 140 -10.57 8.68 10.22
N TRP A 141 -9.26 8.44 10.30
CA TRP A 141 -8.62 7.18 9.92
C TRP A 141 -8.93 5.99 10.82
N SER A 142 -9.59 6.22 11.97
CA SER A 142 -10.01 5.14 12.88
C SER A 142 -11.40 4.57 12.53
N SER A 143 -12.09 5.15 11.54
CA SER A 143 -13.40 4.68 11.07
C SER A 143 -13.29 3.44 10.17
N SER A 144 -14.45 2.86 9.83
CA SER A 144 -14.56 1.80 8.81
C SER A 144 -14.07 2.28 7.44
N ILE A 145 -13.69 1.36 6.54
CA ILE A 145 -13.24 1.72 5.19
C ILE A 145 -14.38 2.41 4.42
N GLU A 146 -15.60 1.95 4.59
CA GLU A 146 -16.80 2.54 3.96
C GLU A 146 -17.05 3.97 4.44
N ASP A 147 -16.85 4.26 5.72
CA ASP A 147 -17.01 5.61 6.25
C ASP A 147 -15.83 6.52 5.89
N ILE A 148 -14.63 5.97 5.70
CA ILE A 148 -13.49 6.71 5.15
C ILE A 148 -13.75 7.07 3.67
N ASP A 149 -14.28 6.14 2.87
CA ASP A 149 -14.68 6.42 1.47
C ASP A 149 -15.69 7.58 1.42
N LYS A 150 -16.73 7.59 2.27
CA LYS A 150 -17.69 8.70 2.35
C LYS A 150 -17.03 10.03 2.68
N GLN A 151 -16.13 10.07 3.66
CA GLN A 151 -15.38 11.27 4.03
C GLN A 151 -14.52 11.78 2.86
N LEU A 152 -13.89 10.88 2.09
CA LEU A 152 -13.12 11.24 0.91
C LEU A 152 -14.01 11.77 -0.23
N TYR A 153 -15.17 11.16 -0.45
CA TYR A 153 -16.12 11.64 -1.46
C TYR A 153 -16.63 13.04 -1.16
N GLU A 154 -16.95 13.31 0.11
CA GLU A 154 -17.35 14.64 0.58
C GLU A 154 -16.20 15.63 0.46
N LYS A 155 -14.99 15.29 0.94
CA LYS A 155 -13.79 16.14 0.86
C LYS A 155 -13.47 16.59 -0.56
N TYR A 156 -13.66 15.71 -1.54
CA TYR A 156 -13.39 15.99 -2.95
C TYR A 156 -14.61 16.41 -3.77
N ASN A 157 -15.76 16.63 -3.12
CA ASN A 157 -17.02 17.05 -3.75
C ASN A 157 -17.46 16.16 -4.92
N LEU A 158 -17.34 14.85 -4.78
CA LEU A 158 -17.79 13.92 -5.83
C LEU A 158 -19.31 13.98 -5.97
N SER A 159 -19.78 13.93 -7.22
CA SER A 159 -21.20 13.84 -7.53
C SER A 159 -21.75 12.46 -7.16
N LYS A 160 -23.08 12.36 -7.03
CA LYS A 160 -23.73 11.07 -6.77
C LYS A 160 -23.43 10.05 -7.88
N GLU A 161 -23.41 10.49 -9.13
CA GLU A 161 -23.12 9.66 -10.29
C GLU A 161 -21.67 9.15 -10.27
N GLU A 162 -20.71 9.99 -9.85
CA GLU A 162 -19.31 9.59 -9.69
C GLU A 162 -19.14 8.56 -8.57
N ILE A 163 -19.78 8.78 -7.43
CA ILE A 163 -19.77 7.84 -6.29
C ILE A 163 -20.35 6.49 -6.72
N GLU A 164 -21.54 6.47 -7.33
CA GLU A 164 -22.18 5.24 -7.80
C GLU A 164 -21.31 4.51 -8.83
N PHE A 165 -20.62 5.25 -9.70
CA PHE A 165 -19.70 4.66 -10.67
C PHE A 165 -18.51 4.00 -9.97
N ILE A 166 -17.85 4.69 -9.04
CA ILE A 166 -16.71 4.13 -8.28
C ILE A 166 -17.16 2.91 -7.49
N ASP A 167 -18.30 3.00 -6.80
CA ASP A 167 -18.83 1.92 -5.96
C ASP A 167 -19.16 0.67 -6.74
N LYS A 168 -19.63 0.81 -7.98
CA LYS A 168 -19.93 -0.28 -8.91
C LYS A 168 -18.68 -0.90 -9.54
N MET A 169 -17.63 -0.09 -9.76
CA MET A 169 -16.42 -0.54 -10.44
C MET A 169 -15.42 -1.20 -9.48
N ILE A 170 -15.40 -0.81 -8.21
CA ILE A 170 -14.36 -1.23 -7.26
C ILE A 170 -14.94 -2.11 -6.14
N LYS A 171 -14.36 -3.31 -6.00
CA LYS A 171 -14.71 -4.28 -4.93
C LYS A 171 -14.47 -3.71 -3.55
N PRO A 172 -15.34 -3.98 -2.55
CA PRO A 172 -15.04 -3.72 -1.15
C PRO A 172 -13.81 -4.53 -0.66
N MET A 173 -13.17 -4.06 0.41
CA MET A 173 -11.95 -4.65 1.00
C MET A 173 -11.99 -4.69 2.52
#